data_AF-A0A928WK95-F1
#
_entry.id   AF-A0A928WK95-F1
#
_cell.length_a   1.000
_cell.length_b   1.000
_cell.length_c   1.000
_cell.angle_alpha   90.00
_cell.angle_beta   90.00
_cell.angle_gamma   90.00
#
_symmetry.space_group_name_H-M   'P 1'
#
loop_
_entity.id
_entity.type
_entity.pdbx_description
1 polymer ?
#
loop_
_entity_poly.entity_id
_entity_poly.type
_entity_poly.pdbx_seq_one_letter_code
_entity_poly.pdbx_strand_id
1 'polypeptide(L)'
;MNILQMLVTFVKFISTILITSAIGWELWNVYAAITNIHISSNLNFIFWIERFAVTAHFIEAVIAAFYAPIKQKMPIKYAIYTFFVGTVALLELFAQEENSIKKPV
;
A
#
# COMPACT_ATOMS: atom_id res chain seq x y z
N MET A 1 -23.00 -8.65 2.02
CA MET A 1 -21.98 -7.68 1.58
C MET A 1 -22.37 -7.21 0.19
N ASN A 2 -22.40 -5.90 -0.08
CA ASN A 2 -22.68 -5.43 -1.43
C ASN A 2 -21.42 -5.59 -2.32
N ILE A 3 -21.59 -5.53 -3.64
CA ILE A 3 -20.51 -5.77 -4.61
C ILE A 3 -19.32 -4.82 -4.39
N LEU A 4 -19.58 -3.56 -4.03
CA LEU A 4 -18.55 -2.56 -3.78
C LEU A 4 -17.69 -2.92 -2.54
N GLN A 5 -18.33 -3.30 -1.43
CA GLN A 5 -17.63 -3.73 -0.21
C GLN A 5 -16.79 -4.99 -0.46
N MET A 6 -17.28 -5.90 -1.29
CA MET A 6 -16.55 -7.11 -1.69
C MET A 6 -15.30 -6.75 -2.51
N LEU A 7 -15.42 -5.84 -3.49
CA LEU A 7 -14.29 -5.36 -4.28
C LEU A 7 -13.24 -4.65 -3.43
N VAL A 8 -13.66 -3.74 -2.54
CA VAL A 8 -12.76 -3.06 -1.62
C VAL A 8 -11.99 -4.08 -0.77
N THR A 9 -12.70 -5.01 -0.14
CA THR A 9 -12.09 -6.05 0.70
C THR A 9 -11.09 -6.91 -0.09
N PHE A 10 -11.46 -7.27 -1.32
CA PHE A 10 -10.60 -8.05 -2.21
C PHE A 10 -9.33 -7.29 -2.60
N VAL A 11 -9.44 -6.01 -2.96
CA VAL A 11 -8.28 -5.17 -3.29
C VAL A 11 -7.32 -5.07 -2.13
N LYS A 12 -7.80 -4.85 -0.90
CA LYS A 12 -6.92 -4.80 0.29
C LYS A 12 -6.12 -6.09 0.46
N PHE A 13 -6.79 -7.23 0.31
CA PHE A 13 -6.18 -8.53 0.46
C PHE A 13 -5.12 -8.79 -0.61
N ILE A 14 -5.48 -8.61 -1.89
CA ILE A 14 -4.55 -8.82 -3.01
C ILE A 14 -3.40 -7.83 -2.98
N SER A 15 -3.65 -6.55 -2.70
CA SER A 15 -2.61 -5.53 -2.56
C SER A 15 -1.58 -5.91 -1.50
N THR A 16 -2.04 -6.34 -0.32
CA THR A 16 -1.15 -6.75 0.77
C THR A 16 -0.24 -7.91 0.34
N ILE A 17 -0.81 -8.90 -0.35
CA ILE A 17 -0.04 -10.04 -0.88
C ILE A 17 0.97 -9.55 -1.91
N LEU A 18 0.55 -8.77 -2.90
CA LEU A 18 1.41 -8.29 -3.98
C LEU A 18 2.57 -7.43 -3.48
N ILE A 19 2.33 -6.49 -2.56
CA ILE A 19 3.39 -5.65 -1.97
C ILE A 19 4.34 -6.48 -1.11
N THR A 20 3.83 -7.45 -0.35
CA THR A 20 4.69 -8.36 0.42
C THR A 20 5.57 -9.21 -0.50
N SER A 21 5.00 -9.75 -1.59
CA SER A 21 5.74 -10.50 -2.60
C SER A 21 6.77 -9.65 -3.33
N ALA A 22 6.43 -8.40 -3.68
CA ALA A 22 7.35 -7.43 -4.28
C ALA A 22 8.57 -7.16 -3.38
N ILE A 23 8.35 -6.95 -2.08
CA ILE A 23 9.45 -6.78 -1.13
C ILE A 23 10.31 -8.04 -1.07
N GLY A 24 9.70 -9.23 -0.99
CA GLY A 24 10.44 -10.49 -0.99
C GLY A 24 11.27 -10.70 -2.26
N TRP A 25 10.73 -10.34 -3.42
CA TRP A 25 11.40 -10.46 -4.71
C TRP A 25 12.55 -9.46 -4.85
N GLU A 26 12.39 -8.21 -4.42
CA GLU A 26 13.49 -7.24 -4.38
C GLU A 26 14.58 -7.68 -3.38
N LEU A 27 14.21 -8.22 -2.21
CA LEU A 27 15.18 -8.76 -1.25
C LEU A 27 15.96 -9.94 -1.84
N TRP A 28 15.30 -10.82 -2.60
CA TRP A 28 15.98 -11.90 -3.32
C TRP A 28 16.93 -11.36 -4.39
N ASN A 29 16.56 -10.30 -5.10
CA ASN A 29 17.42 -9.64 -6.08
C ASN A 29 18.67 -9.04 -5.45
N VAL A 30 18.53 -8.37 -4.31
CA VAL A 30 19.68 -7.88 -3.53
C VAL A 30 20.55 -9.05 -3.09
N TYR A 31 19.96 -10.14 -2.59
CA TYR A 31 20.69 -11.36 -2.21
C TYR A 31 21.46 -11.98 -3.38
N ALA A 32 20.84 -12.09 -4.55
CA ALA A 32 21.47 -12.62 -5.75
C ALA A 32 22.65 -11.75 -6.19
N ALA A 33 22.50 -10.42 -6.13
CA ALA A 33 23.56 -9.48 -6.47
C ALA A 33 24.79 -9.61 -5.55
N ILE A 34 24.59 -9.77 -4.24
CA ILE A 34 25.70 -9.92 -3.29
C ILE A 34 26.36 -11.32 -3.34
N THR A 35 25.65 -12.33 -3.85
CA THR A 35 26.16 -13.71 -3.97
C THR A 35 26.60 -14.08 -5.39
N ASN A 36 26.60 -13.12 -6.33
CA ASN A 36 26.92 -13.33 -7.74
C ASN A 36 26.02 -14.40 -8.43
N ILE A 37 24.78 -14.56 -7.95
CA ILE A 37 23.78 -15.37 -8.63
C ILE A 37 23.24 -14.55 -9.81
N HIS A 38 23.37 -15.10 -11.02
CA HIS A 38 22.83 -14.46 -12.22
C HIS A 38 21.31 -14.62 -12.28
N ILE A 39 20.60 -13.49 -12.25
CA ILE A 39 19.16 -13.44 -12.55
C ILE A 39 18.98 -13.14 -14.03
N SER A 40 18.09 -13.89 -14.70
CA SER A 40 17.78 -13.68 -16.11
C SER A 40 17.19 -12.29 -16.36
N SER A 41 17.68 -11.60 -17.40
CA SER A 41 17.22 -10.26 -17.81
C SER A 41 15.74 -10.21 -18.20
N ASN A 42 15.14 -11.37 -18.53
CA ASN A 42 13.70 -11.45 -18.81
C ASN A 42 12.84 -11.06 -17.59
N LEU A 43 13.39 -11.16 -16.37
CA LEU A 43 12.73 -10.80 -15.12
C LEU A 43 12.84 -9.30 -14.81
N ASN A 44 13.62 -8.52 -15.57
CA ASN A 44 13.76 -7.07 -15.38
C ASN A 44 12.41 -6.33 -15.44
N PHE A 45 11.49 -6.81 -16.27
CA PHE A 45 10.16 -6.23 -16.36
C PHE A 45 9.38 -6.37 -15.04
N ILE A 46 9.52 -7.49 -14.35
CA ILE A 46 8.90 -7.72 -13.03
C ILE A 46 9.50 -6.76 -11.99
N PHE A 47 10.83 -6.62 -11.98
CA PHE A 47 11.52 -5.66 -11.11
C PHE A 47 11.04 -4.22 -11.33
N TRP A 48 10.77 -3.84 -12.58
CA TRP A 48 10.28 -2.50 -12.88
C TRP A 48 8.88 -2.26 -12.30
N ILE A 49 7.95 -3.21 -12.50
CA ILE A 49 6.57 -3.11 -11.98
C ILE A 49 6.56 -3.08 -10.47
N GLU A 50 7.28 -3.98 -9.81
CA GLU A 50 7.25 -4.05 -8.35
C GLU A 50 7.83 -2.79 -7.70
N ARG A 51 8.93 -2.25 -8.26
CA ARG A 51 9.56 -1.03 -7.73
C ARG A 51 8.65 0.17 -7.88
N PHE A 52 7.95 0.25 -9.01
CA PHE A 52 6.92 1.25 -9.21
C PHE A 52 5.81 1.11 -8.16
N ALA A 53 5.27 -0.09 -7.96
CA ALA A 53 4.21 -0.35 -6.99
C ALA A 53 4.63 -0.01 -5.54
N VAL A 54 5.80 -0.51 -5.10
CA VAL A 54 6.33 -0.23 -3.75
C VAL A 54 6.60 1.25 -3.55
N THR A 55 7.13 1.95 -4.56
CA THR A 55 7.39 3.40 -4.47
C THR A 55 6.09 4.19 -4.40
N ALA A 56 5.09 3.86 -5.21
CA ALA A 56 3.78 4.50 -5.16
C ALA A 56 3.13 4.31 -3.77
N HIS A 57 3.12 3.07 -3.27
CA HIS A 57 2.60 2.75 -1.95
C HIS A 57 3.36 3.45 -0.82
N PHE A 58 4.67 3.64 -0.97
CA PHE A 58 5.47 4.43 -0.03
C PHE A 58 5.06 5.89 -0.01
N ILE A 59 4.86 6.52 -1.17
CA ILE A 59 4.37 7.91 -1.26
C ILE A 59 2.98 8.03 -0.60
N GLU A 60 2.09 7.08 -0.84
CA GLU A 60 0.76 7.04 -0.23
C GLU A 60 0.84 6.89 1.30
N ALA A 61 1.74 6.04 1.80
CA ALA A 61 1.97 5.87 3.23
C ALA A 61 2.49 7.16 3.89
N VAL A 62 3.36 7.91 3.20
CA VAL A 62 3.84 9.22 3.64
C VAL A 62 2.68 10.21 3.72
N ILE A 63 1.84 10.29 2.69
CA ILE A 63 0.62 11.13 2.71
C ILE A 63 -0.27 10.74 3.89
N ALA A 64 -0.54 9.45 4.09
CA ALA A 64 -1.32 8.96 5.22
C ALA A 64 -0.71 9.35 6.57
N ALA A 65 0.61 9.26 6.74
CA ALA A 65 1.29 9.65 7.98
C ALA A 65 1.05 11.13 8.32
N PHE A 66 1.10 12.02 7.31
CA PHE A 66 0.88 13.46 7.50
C PHE A 66 -0.59 13.80 7.81
N TYR A 67 -1.54 13.15 7.16
CA TYR A 67 -2.97 13.48 7.31
C TYR A 67 -3.67 12.70 8.42
N ALA A 68 -3.13 11.58 8.89
CA ALA A 68 -3.70 10.77 9.96
C ALA A 68 -3.97 11.53 11.28
N PRO A 69 -3.06 12.39 11.81
CA PRO A 69 -3.35 13.17 13.01
C PRO A 69 -4.58 14.07 12.85
N ILE A 70 -4.74 14.69 11.66
CA ILE A 70 -5.85 15.59 11.33
C ILE A 70 -7.18 14.82 11.39
N LYS A 71 -7.16 13.54 11.00
CA LYS A 71 -8.32 12.63 11.05
C LYS A 71 -8.46 11.87 12.38
N GLN A 72 -7.77 12.30 13.43
CA GLN A 72 -7.76 11.65 14.75
C GLN A 72 -7.34 10.16 14.70
N LYS A 73 -6.42 9.81 13.79
CA LYS A 73 -5.82 8.47 13.67
C LYS A 73 -4.35 8.50 14.10
N MET A 74 -3.86 7.37 14.60
CA MET A 74 -2.43 7.22 14.89
C MET A 74 -1.61 7.20 13.59
N PRO A 75 -0.64 8.12 13.41
CA PRO A 75 0.07 8.29 12.14
C PRO A 75 0.75 7.03 11.64
N ILE A 76 1.58 6.41 12.48
CA ILE A 76 2.35 5.23 12.11
C ILE A 76 1.46 4.04 11.74
N LYS A 77 0.36 3.84 12.48
CA LYS A 77 -0.58 2.75 12.23
C LYS A 77 -1.26 2.94 10.86
N TYR A 78 -1.67 4.16 10.56
CA TYR A 78 -2.35 4.45 9.31
C TYR A 78 -1.41 4.47 8.11
N ALA A 79 -0.17 4.92 8.30
CA ALA A 79 0.89 4.85 7.30
C ALA A 79 1.21 3.41 6.90
N ILE A 80 1.44 2.52 7.88
CA ILE A 80 1.70 1.08 7.62
C ILE A 80 0.51 0.45 6.90
N TYR A 81 -0.71 0.70 7.38
CA TYR A 81 -1.92 0.22 6.72
C TYR A 81 -2.00 0.67 5.26
N THR A 82 -1.72 1.96 5.01
CA THR A 82 -1.74 2.54 3.66
C THR A 82 -0.62 2.01 2.78
N PHE A 83 0.56 1.76 3.33
CA PHE A 83 1.66 1.15 2.58
C PHE A 83 1.29 -0.22 1.99
N PHE A 84 0.56 -1.06 2.73
CA PHE A 84 0.17 -2.39 2.22
C PHE A 84 -1.10 -2.36 1.36
N VAL A 85 -2.03 -1.46 1.66
CA VAL A 85 -3.37 -1.42 1.03
C VAL A 85 -3.45 -0.43 -0.14
N GLY A 86 -2.59 0.57 -0.17
CA GLY A 86 -2.50 1.60 -1.20
C GLY A 86 -3.65 2.60 -1.15
N THR A 87 -4.03 3.12 -2.33
CA THR A 87 -5.03 4.19 -2.50
C THR A 87 -6.35 3.94 -1.77
N VAL A 88 -6.80 2.67 -1.66
CA VAL A 88 -8.03 2.33 -0.94
C VAL A 88 -7.98 2.78 0.53
N ALA A 89 -6.83 2.66 1.19
CA ALA A 89 -6.64 3.14 2.55
C ALA A 89 -6.65 4.68 2.63
N LEU A 90 -6.08 5.38 1.64
CA LEU A 90 -6.19 6.85 1.57
C LEU A 90 -7.65 7.29 1.40
N LEU A 91 -8.41 6.64 0.52
CA LEU A 91 -9.83 6.93 0.36
C LEU A 91 -10.60 6.76 1.67
N GLU A 92 -10.28 5.72 2.45
CA GLU A 92 -10.86 5.51 3.78
C GLU A 92 -10.48 6.59 4.79
N LEU A 93 -9.26 7.11 4.71
CA LEU A 93 -8.78 8.19 5.59
C LEU A 93 -9.56 9.48 5.35
N PHE A 94 -9.84 9.79 4.09
CA PHE A 94 -10.51 11.03 3.68
C PHE A 94 -12.04 10.92 3.67
N ALA A 95 -12.61 9.74 3.40
CA ALA A 95 -14.06 9.54 3.40
C ALA A 95 -14.71 9.65 4.79
N GLN A 96 -13.94 9.51 5.88
CA GLN A 96 -14.47 9.63 7.24
C GLN A 96 -14.88 11.06 7.65
N GLU A 97 -14.60 12.08 6.83
CA GLU A 97 -15.06 13.45 7.08
C GLU A 97 -16.54 13.70 6.77
N GLU A 98 -17.17 12.93 5.87
CA GLU A 98 -18.51 13.26 5.40
C GLU A 98 -19.61 12.92 6.43
N ASN A 99 -19.33 11.99 7.35
CA ASN A 99 -20.30 11.52 8.35
C ASN A 99 -20.22 12.26 9.71
N SER A 100 -19.18 13.05 9.98
CA SER A 100 -19.04 13.82 11.21
C SER A 100 -19.66 15.22 11.12
N ILE A 101 -19.94 15.73 9.91
CA ILE A 101 -20.57 17.05 9.68
C ILE A 101 -22.11 16.98 9.79
N LYS A 102 -22.71 15.77 9.72
CA LYS A 102 -24.18 15.57 9.71
C LYS A 102 -24.82 15.19 11.05
N LYS A 103 -24.21 15.51 12.19
CA LYS A 103 -24.91 15.43 13.49
C LYS A 103 -25.33 16.83 13.94
N PRO A 104 -26.58 17.28 13.64
CA PRO A 104 -27.14 18.42 14.35
C PRO A 104 -27.31 18.03 15.82
N VAL A 105 -26.86 18.92 16.71
CA VAL A 105 -27.11 18.90 18.16
C VAL A 105 -28.60 19.08 18.41
#